data_AF-A0A358HNA4-F1
#
_entry.id   AF-A0A358HNA4-F1
#
_cell.length_a   1.000
_cell.length_b   1.000
_cell.length_c   1.000
_cell.angle_alpha   90.00
_cell.angle_beta   90.00
_cell.angle_gamma   90.00
#
_symmetry.space_group_name_H-M   'P 1'
#
loop_
_entity.id
_entity.type
_entity.pdbx_description
1 polymer ?
#
loop_
_entity_poly.entity_id
_entity_poly.type
_entity_poly.pdbx_seq_one_letter_code
_entity_poly.pdbx_strand_id
1 'polypeptide(L)'
;MTDFTPPIQDFRFLIHDVIGLDTVANLPAFAEVSPDIVDAILEEASKLASSVLAPLNRIGDQEGAKLLDDGTVRTPTGWKEAYAQFCEGGWQGISA
;
A
#
# COMPACT_ATOMS: atom_id res chain seq x y z
N MET A 1 -18.33 -2.90 10.56
CA MET A 1 -17.54 -2.37 9.44
C MET A 1 -16.91 -3.57 8.79
N THR A 2 -16.98 -3.70 7.47
CA THR A 2 -16.46 -4.89 6.80
C THR A 2 -14.94 -4.83 6.83
N ASP A 3 -14.29 -5.87 7.36
CA ASP A 3 -12.84 -5.98 7.31
C ASP A 3 -12.38 -6.00 5.85
N PHE A 4 -11.34 -5.23 5.54
CA PHE A 4 -10.75 -5.25 4.21
C PHE A 4 -9.67 -6.34 4.18
N THR A 5 -9.89 -7.37 3.36
CA THR A 5 -8.91 -8.42 3.10
C THR A 5 -8.36 -8.25 1.68
N PRO A 6 -7.11 -7.79 1.52
CA PRO A 6 -6.46 -7.70 0.22
C PRO A 6 -6.36 -9.08 -0.44
N PRO A 7 -6.71 -9.23 -1.73
CA PRO A 7 -6.71 -10.52 -2.42
C PRO A 7 -5.31 -10.93 -2.88
N ILE A 8 -4.36 -11.04 -1.96
CA ILE A 8 -2.94 -11.28 -2.29
C ILE A 8 -2.69 -12.61 -3.01
N GLN A 9 -3.56 -13.61 -2.81
CA GLN A 9 -3.43 -14.89 -3.51
C GLN A 9 -3.71 -14.76 -5.01
N ASP A 10 -4.66 -13.92 -5.40
CA ASP A 10 -4.94 -13.64 -6.80
C ASP A 10 -3.77 -12.86 -7.43
N PHE A 11 -3.16 -11.93 -6.69
CA PHE A 11 -1.96 -11.22 -7.17
C PHE A 11 -0.77 -12.15 -7.35
N ARG A 12 -0.54 -13.07 -6.40
CA ARG A 12 0.50 -14.10 -6.52
C ARG A 12 0.29 -14.98 -7.75
N PHE A 13 -0.94 -15.47 -7.94
CA PHE A 13 -1.28 -16.29 -9.11
C PHE A 13 -1.02 -15.53 -10.42
N LEU A 14 -1.42 -14.26 -10.50
CA LEU A 14 -1.17 -13.45 -11.69
C LEU A 14 0.32 -13.27 -11.96
N ILE A 15 1.12 -12.97 -10.93
CA ILE A 15 2.56 -12.70 -11.08
C ILE A 15 3.34 -13.98 -11.39
N HIS A 16 3.09 -15.06 -10.65
CA HIS A 16 3.88 -16.29 -10.74
C HIS A 16 3.42 -17.22 -11.85
N ASP A 17 2.11 -17.41 -12.03
CA ASP A 17 1.56 -18.45 -12.90
C ASP A 17 1.02 -17.95 -14.24
N VAL A 18 0.52 -16.71 -14.31
CA VAL A 18 -0.10 -16.16 -15.52
C VAL A 18 0.88 -15.30 -16.33
N ILE A 19 1.49 -14.31 -15.70
CA ILE A 19 2.43 -13.39 -16.35
C ILE A 19 3.84 -13.98 -16.35
N GLY A 20 4.22 -14.59 -15.22
CA GLY A 20 5.55 -15.16 -15.00
C GLY A 20 6.56 -14.09 -14.59
N LEU A 21 7.12 -14.21 -13.38
CA LEU A 21 8.08 -13.25 -12.83
C LEU A 21 9.37 -13.14 -13.68
N ASP A 22 9.73 -14.21 -14.36
CA ASP A 22 10.88 -14.29 -15.27
C ASP A 22 10.80 -13.24 -16.40
N THR A 23 9.61 -12.78 -16.77
CA THR A 23 9.44 -11.71 -17.76
C THR A 23 10.06 -10.38 -17.32
N VAL A 24 10.22 -10.19 -16.01
CA VAL A 24 10.83 -9.01 -15.38
C VAL A 24 12.20 -9.35 -14.81
N ALA A 25 12.33 -10.45 -14.05
CA ALA A 25 13.57 -10.81 -13.34
C ALA A 25 14.78 -11.05 -14.27
N ASN A 26 14.54 -11.42 -15.54
CA ASN A 26 15.61 -11.58 -16.53
C ASN A 26 16.17 -10.25 -17.08
N LEU A 27 15.55 -9.12 -16.78
CA LEU A 27 16.05 -7.81 -17.19
C LEU A 27 17.19 -7.38 -16.25
N PRO A 28 18.33 -6.88 -16.78
CA PRO A 28 19.48 -6.52 -15.94
C PRO A 28 19.17 -5.54 -14.80
N ALA A 29 18.23 -4.62 -15.01
CA ALA A 29 17.81 -3.64 -13.99
C ALA A 29 16.99 -4.26 -12.84
N PHE A 30 16.50 -5.48 -13.00
CA PHE A 30 15.61 -6.17 -12.06
C PHE A 30 16.15 -7.54 -11.65
N ALA A 31 17.46 -7.77 -11.81
CA ALA A 31 18.10 -9.05 -11.49
C ALA A 31 17.99 -9.45 -10.00
N GLU A 32 17.71 -8.48 -9.12
CA GLU A 32 17.48 -8.71 -7.69
C GLU A 32 16.03 -9.12 -7.36
N VAL A 33 15.11 -9.05 -8.32
CA VAL A 33 13.71 -9.44 -8.11
C VAL A 33 13.63 -10.97 -8.01
N SER A 34 13.16 -11.45 -6.85
CA SER A 34 12.89 -12.86 -6.62
C SER A 34 11.44 -13.09 -6.17
N PRO A 35 10.90 -14.31 -6.33
CA PRO A 35 9.55 -14.64 -5.85
C PRO A 35 9.34 -14.32 -4.37
N ASP A 36 10.34 -14.64 -3.52
CA ASP A 36 10.28 -14.40 -2.09
C ASP A 36 10.21 -12.90 -1.75
N ILE A 37 10.93 -12.05 -2.50
CA ILE A 37 10.89 -10.59 -2.32
C ILE A 37 9.51 -10.06 -2.69
N VAL A 38 8.95 -10.50 -3.83
CA VAL A 38 7.62 -10.09 -4.27
C VAL A 38 6.56 -10.51 -3.26
N ASP A 39 6.62 -11.76 -2.78
CA ASP A 39 5.67 -12.27 -1.80
C ASP A 39 5.74 -11.53 -0.47
N ALA A 40 6.95 -11.19 0.00
CA ALA A 40 7.13 -10.38 1.21
C ALA A 40 6.54 -8.98 1.04
N ILE A 41 6.75 -8.34 -0.12
CA ILE A 41 6.18 -7.02 -0.42
C ILE A 41 4.64 -7.08 -0.42
N LEU A 42 4.05 -8.10 -1.02
CA LEU A 42 2.59 -8.28 -1.05
C LEU A 42 2.01 -8.47 0.37
N GLU A 43 2.68 -9.22 1.24
CA GLU A 43 2.25 -9.40 2.63
C GLU A 43 2.33 -8.09 3.44
N GLU A 44 3.43 -7.35 3.34
CA GLU A 44 3.57 -6.09 4.07
C GLU A 44 2.62 -5.01 3.55
N ALA A 45 2.40 -4.95 2.22
CA ALA A 45 1.38 -4.08 1.63
C ALA A 45 -0.02 -4.47 2.12
N SER A 46 -0.31 -5.78 2.25
CA SER A 46 -1.57 -6.28 2.76
C SER A 46 -1.83 -5.84 4.21
N LYS A 47 -0.80 -5.92 5.07
CA LYS A 47 -0.87 -5.45 6.46
C LYS A 47 -1.14 -3.95 6.53
N LEU A 48 -0.42 -3.14 5.77
CA LEU A 48 -0.66 -1.68 5.73
C LEU A 48 -2.09 -1.37 5.29
N ALA A 49 -2.54 -1.98 4.19
CA ALA A 49 -3.85 -1.70 3.63
C ALA A 49 -5.00 -2.13 4.56
N SER A 50 -4.91 -3.32 5.16
CA SER A 50 -5.96 -3.89 6.03
C SER A 50 -5.95 -3.30 7.45
N SER A 51 -4.77 -3.08 8.02
CA SER A 51 -4.63 -2.73 9.45
C SER A 51 -4.52 -1.23 9.70
N VAL A 52 -4.07 -0.45 8.71
CA VAL A 52 -3.85 0.99 8.85
C VAL A 52 -4.84 1.78 8.01
N LEU A 53 -4.92 1.50 6.70
CA LEU A 53 -5.71 2.33 5.78
C LEU A 53 -7.20 2.03 5.85
N ALA A 54 -7.61 0.76 5.75
CA ALA A 54 -9.01 0.39 5.72
C ALA A 54 -9.83 0.88 6.93
N PRO A 55 -9.32 0.85 8.18
CA PRO A 55 -10.02 1.41 9.32
C PRO A 55 -10.28 2.92 9.20
N LEU A 56 -9.41 3.65 8.52
CA LEU A 56 -9.50 5.10 8.33
C LEU A 56 -10.42 5.52 7.20
N ASN A 57 -10.86 4.62 6.32
CA ASN A 57 -11.70 4.96 5.19
C ASN A 57 -13.02 5.63 5.62
N ARG A 58 -13.71 5.06 6.62
CA ARG A 58 -14.96 5.64 7.12
C ARG A 58 -14.75 6.97 7.81
N ILE A 59 -13.67 7.11 8.58
CA ILE A 59 -13.31 8.36 9.26
C ILE A 59 -13.01 9.44 8.21
N GLY A 60 -12.25 9.09 7.17
CA GLY A 60 -11.92 9.95 6.06
C GLY A 60 -13.16 10.49 5.35
N ASP A 61 -14.11 9.60 5.02
CA ASP A 61 -15.37 9.95 4.37
C ASP A 61 -16.25 10.87 5.23
N GLN A 62 -16.36 10.58 6.53
CA GLN A 62 -17.22 11.33 7.44
C GLN A 62 -16.66 12.71 7.82
N GLU A 63 -15.34 12.82 8.02
CA GLU A 63 -14.72 14.05 8.49
C GLU A 63 -14.36 15.01 7.34
N GLY A 64 -13.86 14.46 6.23
CA GLY A 64 -13.34 15.22 5.10
C GLY A 64 -12.15 16.13 5.43
N ALA A 65 -11.53 16.69 4.40
CA ALA A 65 -10.55 17.77 4.58
C ALA A 65 -11.27 19.10 4.84
N LYS A 66 -10.72 19.93 5.74
CA LYS A 66 -11.30 21.24 6.10
C LYS A 66 -10.28 22.35 5.95
N LEU A 67 -10.65 23.39 5.19
CA LEU A 67 -9.93 24.66 5.19
C LEU A 67 -10.21 25.38 6.52
N LEU A 68 -9.16 25.83 7.20
CA LEU A 68 -9.23 26.57 8.45
C LEU A 68 -9.11 28.08 8.19
N ASP A 69 -9.46 28.88 9.19
CA ASP A 69 -9.48 30.36 9.09
C ASP A 69 -8.09 30.97 8.82
N ASP A 70 -7.02 30.26 9.19
CA ASP A 70 -5.63 30.64 8.93
C ASP A 70 -5.13 30.25 7.53
N GLY A 71 -6.00 29.65 6.71
CA GLY A 71 -5.68 29.19 5.35
C GLY A 71 -5.03 27.80 5.30
N THR A 72 -4.79 27.14 6.44
CA THR A 72 -4.27 25.77 6.46
C THR A 72 -5.38 24.75 6.22
N VAL A 73 -4.99 23.55 5.77
CA VAL A 73 -5.93 22.43 5.58
C VAL A 73 -5.70 21.39 6.66
N ARG A 74 -6.76 21.04 7.40
CA ARG A 74 -6.76 19.92 8.31
C ARG A 74 -7.30 18.67 7.62
N THR A 75 -6.53 17.59 7.67
CA THR A 75 -6.93 16.26 7.19
C THR A 75 -7.78 15.53 8.23
N PRO A 76 -8.56 14.51 7.82
CA PRO A 76 -9.26 13.64 8.75
C PRO A 76 -8.35 13.01 9.79
N THR A 77 -8.94 12.66 10.93
CA THR A 77 -8.28 11.99 12.04
C THR A 77 -7.56 10.71 11.59
N GLY A 78 -6.33 10.50 12.06
CA GLY A 78 -5.52 9.30 11.79
C GLY A 78 -4.79 9.30 10.44
N TRP A 79 -5.19 10.14 9.47
CA TRP A 79 -4.58 10.13 8.14
C TRP A 79 -3.16 10.71 8.11
N LYS A 80 -2.84 11.64 9.01
CA LYS A 80 -1.46 12.16 9.14
C LYS A 80 -0.51 11.07 9.63
N GLU A 81 -0.93 10.31 10.63
CA GLU A 81 -0.16 9.22 11.21
C GLU A 81 -0.04 8.03 10.24
N ALA A 82 -1.11 7.70 9.51
CA ALA A 82 -1.06 6.69 8.45
C ALA A 82 -0.11 7.09 7.31
N TYR A 83 -0.10 8.37 6.93
CA TYR A 83 0.84 8.87 5.93
C TYR A 83 2.30 8.80 6.42
N ALA A 84 2.55 9.11 7.70
CA ALA A 84 3.88 8.92 8.28
C ALA A 84 4.33 7.46 8.21
N GLN A 85 3.47 6.50 8.58
CA GLN A 85 3.77 5.06 8.45
C GLN A 85 4.01 4.64 7.01
N PHE A 86 3.24 5.18 6.05
CA PHE A 86 3.46 4.93 4.63
C PHE A 86 4.85 5.39 4.16
N CYS A 87 5.28 6.58 4.58
CA CYS A 87 6.61 7.10 4.29
C CYS A 87 7.72 6.31 5.00
N GLU A 88 7.55 6.00 6.29
CA GLU A 88 8.51 5.22 7.09
C GLU A 88 8.71 3.80 6.54
N GLY A 89 7.64 3.20 5.99
CA GLY A 89 7.71 1.91 5.31
C GLY A 89 8.36 1.95 3.91
N GLY A 90 8.80 3.12 3.44
CA GLY A 90 9.44 3.27 2.13
C GLY A 90 8.47 3.21 0.93
N TRP A 91 7.17 3.09 1.18
CA TRP A 91 6.16 2.89 0.14
C TRP A 91 6.05 4.07 -0.84
N GLN A 92 6.42 5.28 -0.42
CA GLN A 92 6.46 6.47 -1.28
C GLN A 92 7.48 6.34 -2.43
N GLY A 93 8.50 5.52 -2.26
CA GLY A 93 9.57 5.28 -3.23
C GLY A 93 9.61 3.84 -3.75
N ILE A 94 8.49 3.10 -3.71
CA ILE A 94 8.48 1.66 -4.01
C ILE A 94 9.02 1.30 -5.41
N SER A 95 8.99 2.23 -6.36
CA SER A 95 9.49 2.04 -7.73
C SER A 95 10.63 2.99 -8.11
N ALA A 96 11.22 3.67 -7.13
CA ALA A 96 12.21 4.74 -7.36
C ALA A 96 13.59 4.20 -7.72
#